data_AF-A0A519S3W0-F1
#
_entry.id   AF-A0A519S3W0-F1
#
_cell.length_a   1.000
_cell.length_b   1.000
_cell.length_c   1.000
_cell.angle_alpha   90.00
_cell.angle_beta   90.00
_cell.angle_gamma   90.00
#
_symmetry.space_group_name_H-M   'P 1'
#
loop_
_entity.id
_entity.type
_entity.pdbx_description
1 polymer ?
#
loop_
_entity_poly.entity_id
_entity_poly.type
_entity_poly.pdbx_seq_one_letter_code
_entity_poly.pdbx_strand_id
1 'polypeptide(L)'
;MKKIIYAIMISLASFGYSCKNGHNNLSLNTIDTNTDFKFIAKYDEDKTGKLEKYLDSALNNQFPLDENIDLFVNLSGKDKFNLKAKKGILEIDFDKRNSSLESYIKVKKMAKGIQKQLMEK
;
A
#
# COMPACT_ATOMS: atom_id res chain seq x y z
N MET A 1 -11.89 21.07 46.59
CA MET A 1 -11.61 19.63 46.72
C MET A 1 -11.70 18.98 45.34
N LYS A 2 -10.94 17.90 45.14
CA LYS A 2 -10.50 17.21 43.89
C LYS A 2 -11.65 16.91 42.89
N LYS A 3 -11.51 17.24 41.60
CA LYS A 3 -11.18 16.39 40.40
C LYS A 3 -12.01 15.09 40.35
N ILE A 4 -12.64 14.73 39.22
CA ILE A 4 -12.06 13.89 38.16
C ILE A 4 -12.89 14.04 36.86
N ILE A 5 -12.23 14.41 35.75
CA ILE A 5 -12.75 14.27 34.38
C ILE A 5 -12.24 12.91 33.88
N TYR A 6 -13.13 12.01 33.48
CA TYR A 6 -12.78 10.73 32.87
C TYR A 6 -12.34 10.97 31.42
N ALA A 7 -11.02 11.02 31.19
CA ALA A 7 -10.44 10.93 29.87
C ALA A 7 -10.35 9.45 29.48
N ILE A 8 -11.18 9.01 28.55
CA ILE A 8 -11.11 7.67 27.96
C ILE A 8 -9.94 7.67 26.98
N MET A 9 -8.81 7.08 27.37
CA MET A 9 -7.73 6.73 26.45
C MET A 9 -8.18 5.57 25.56
N ILE A 10 -8.47 5.85 24.29
CA ILE A 10 -8.61 4.81 23.27
C ILE A 10 -7.21 4.43 22.83
N SER A 11 -6.69 3.34 23.36
CA SER A 11 -5.48 2.69 22.87
C SER A 11 -5.77 2.02 21.52
N LEU A 12 -5.40 2.69 20.42
CA LEU A 12 -5.34 2.06 19.09
C LEU A 12 -4.18 1.07 19.07
N ALA A 13 -4.48 -0.21 19.34
CA ALA A 13 -3.59 -1.31 19.02
C ALA A 13 -3.53 -1.46 17.49
N SER A 14 -2.53 -0.84 16.87
CA SER A 14 -2.18 -1.11 15.47
C SER A 14 -1.45 -2.45 15.42
N PHE A 15 -2.20 -3.53 15.26
CA PHE A 15 -1.65 -4.83 14.88
C PHE A 15 -1.17 -4.76 13.42
N GLY A 16 0.06 -4.29 13.23
CA GLY A 16 0.79 -4.51 11.99
C GLY A 16 1.17 -5.99 11.90
N TYR A 17 0.46 -6.76 11.06
CA TYR A 17 0.88 -8.11 10.72
C TYR A 17 2.12 -8.04 9.82
N SER A 18 3.30 -8.03 10.43
CA SER A 18 4.56 -8.20 9.72
C SER A 18 4.84 -9.70 9.56
N CYS A 19 4.38 -10.31 8.47
CA CYS A 19 4.78 -11.67 8.11
C CYS A 19 6.23 -11.65 7.60
N LYS A 20 7.19 -12.02 8.45
CA LYS A 20 8.54 -12.40 8.03
C LYS A 20 8.51 -13.83 7.49
N ASN A 21 8.19 -14.00 6.20
CA ASN A 21 8.51 -15.25 5.51
C ASN A 21 9.96 -15.16 5.01
N GLY A 22 10.81 -15.98 5.59
CA GLY A 22 12.23 -16.04 5.27
C GLY A 22 12.55 -16.55 3.86
N HIS A 23 13.79 -16.22 3.46
CA HIS A 23 14.59 -16.70 2.33
C HIS A 23 14.74 -15.80 1.09
N ASN A 24 13.92 -14.75 0.91
CA ASN A 24 14.07 -13.82 -0.22
C ASN A 24 14.13 -12.38 0.33
N ASN A 25 14.66 -11.39 -0.40
CA ASN A 25 14.74 -9.99 0.06
C ASN A 25 13.36 -9.28 0.09
N LEU A 26 12.32 -10.02 0.48
CA LEU A 26 10.93 -9.60 0.54
C LEU A 26 10.60 -9.02 1.93
N SER A 27 10.27 -7.74 1.96
CA SER A 27 9.75 -7.04 3.13
C SER A 27 8.45 -6.34 2.75
N LEU A 28 7.36 -6.74 3.37
CA LEU A 28 6.04 -6.14 3.18
C LEU A 28 5.61 -5.41 4.45
N ASN A 29 5.21 -4.15 4.30
CA ASN A 29 4.68 -3.33 5.39
C ASN A 29 3.35 -2.71 4.95
N THR A 30 2.36 -2.71 5.84
CA THR A 30 1.07 -2.07 5.62
C THR A 30 0.70 -1.25 6.85
N ILE A 31 0.44 0.03 6.65
CA ILE A 31 -0.05 0.96 7.66
C ILE A 31 -1.47 1.33 7.25
N ASP A 32 -2.43 0.93 8.07
CA ASP A 32 -3.86 1.05 7.79
C ASP A 32 -4.52 1.76 8.99
N THR A 33 -4.63 3.09 8.92
CA THR A 33 -5.22 3.94 9.96
C THR A 33 -6.61 4.42 9.55
N ASN A 34 -7.27 5.21 10.40
CA ASN A 34 -8.56 5.83 10.03
C ASN A 34 -8.41 6.87 8.91
N THR A 35 -7.23 7.47 8.76
CA THR A 35 -6.98 8.57 7.84
C THR A 35 -6.18 8.15 6.62
N ASP A 36 -5.37 7.10 6.73
CA ASP A 36 -4.38 6.77 5.71
C ASP A 36 -4.32 5.27 5.48
N PHE A 37 -4.00 4.91 4.23
CA PHE A 37 -3.55 3.58 3.87
C PHE A 37 -2.21 3.71 3.15
N LYS A 38 -1.17 3.09 3.71
CA LYS A 38 0.17 3.02 3.12
C LYS A 38 0.61 1.56 2.99
N PHE A 39 1.05 1.17 1.81
CA PHE A 39 1.61 -0.13 1.53
C PHE A 39 3.02 0.03 0.99
N ILE A 40 3.99 -0.67 1.57
CA ILE A 40 5.40 -0.64 1.16
C ILE A 40 5.86 -2.07 0.93
N ALA A 41 6.38 -2.34 -0.25
CA ALA A 41 7.01 -3.59 -0.61
C ALA A 41 8.47 -3.34 -1.00
N LYS A 42 9.39 -4.05 -0.36
CA LYS A 42 10.77 -4.23 -0.84
C LYS A 42 10.92 -5.68 -1.26
N TYR A 43 11.56 -5.93 -2.39
CA TYR A 43 11.62 -7.24 -3.03
C TYR A 43 12.86 -7.35 -3.92
N ASP A 44 13.19 -8.57 -4.33
CA ASP A 44 14.29 -8.81 -5.27
C ASP A 44 14.01 -8.11 -6.61
N GLU A 45 15.01 -7.42 -7.14
CA GLU A 45 14.86 -6.56 -8.32
C GLU A 45 14.33 -7.29 -9.57
N ASP A 46 14.61 -8.59 -9.70
CA ASP A 46 14.12 -9.48 -10.76
C ASP A 46 12.59 -9.61 -10.80
N LYS A 47 11.92 -9.39 -9.66
CA LYS A 47 10.46 -9.37 -9.56
C LYS A 47 9.82 -8.08 -10.05
N THR A 48 10.60 -7.03 -10.33
CA THR A 48 10.08 -5.72 -10.78
C THR A 48 9.24 -5.87 -12.06
N GLY A 49 9.75 -6.61 -13.06
CA GLY A 49 9.01 -6.81 -14.32
C GLY A 49 7.74 -7.65 -14.18
N LYS A 50 7.66 -8.54 -13.17
CA LYS A 50 6.42 -9.27 -12.86
C LYS A 50 5.38 -8.34 -12.25
N LEU A 51 5.81 -7.45 -11.35
CA LEU A 51 4.93 -6.44 -10.73
C LEU A 51 4.42 -5.42 -11.73
N GLU A 52 5.28 -4.97 -12.64
CA GLU A 52 4.93 -4.06 -13.72
C GLU A 52 3.76 -4.60 -14.53
N LYS A 53 3.88 -5.82 -15.05
CA LYS A 53 2.79 -6.49 -15.81
C LYS A 53 1.49 -6.59 -15.02
N TYR A 54 1.58 -6.85 -13.72
CA TYR A 54 0.39 -6.91 -12.86
C TYR A 54 -0.28 -5.54 -12.71
N LEU A 55 0.50 -4.49 -12.43
CA LEU A 55 -0.04 -3.14 -12.30
C LEU A 55 -0.59 -2.61 -13.62
N ASP A 56 0.10 -2.90 -14.72
CA ASP A 56 -0.34 -2.50 -16.05
C ASP A 56 -1.71 -3.07 -16.38
N SER A 57 -1.92 -4.34 -16.06
CA SER A 57 -3.21 -5.00 -16.22
C SER A 57 -4.26 -4.49 -15.22
N ALA A 58 -3.87 -4.27 -13.96
CA ALA A 58 -4.80 -3.85 -12.90
C ALA A 58 -5.30 -2.42 -13.07
N LEU A 59 -4.50 -1.55 -13.69
CA LEU A 59 -4.76 -0.12 -13.85
C LEU A 59 -4.97 0.29 -15.32
N ASN A 60 -4.84 -0.66 -16.26
CA ASN A 60 -4.98 -0.45 -17.69
C ASN A 60 -4.14 0.73 -18.21
N ASN A 61 -2.88 0.79 -17.77
CA ASN A 61 -1.91 1.82 -18.14
C ASN A 61 -0.50 1.19 -18.13
N GLN A 62 0.50 1.83 -18.73
CA GLN A 62 1.89 1.35 -18.65
C GLN A 62 2.63 2.09 -17.53
N PHE A 63 3.28 1.34 -16.65
CA PHE A 63 4.07 1.89 -15.55
C PHE A 63 5.53 1.41 -15.64
N PRO A 64 6.49 2.26 -16.00
CA PRO A 64 7.90 1.88 -16.01
C PRO A 64 8.41 1.82 -14.55
N LEU A 65 8.21 0.69 -13.86
CA LEU A 65 8.53 0.58 -12.43
C LEU A 65 10.03 0.57 -12.16
N ASP A 66 10.85 0.35 -13.17
CA ASP A 66 12.30 0.39 -13.14
C ASP A 66 12.88 1.82 -13.25
N GLU A 67 12.13 2.77 -13.81
CA GLU A 67 12.60 4.14 -14.09
C GLU A 67 12.48 5.16 -12.94
N ASN A 68 12.15 4.71 -11.72
CA ASN A 68 11.92 5.57 -10.55
C ASN A 68 10.77 6.58 -10.77
N ILE A 69 9.54 6.14 -10.49
CA ILE A 69 8.32 6.90 -10.68
C ILE A 69 7.72 7.38 -9.35
N ASP A 70 7.04 8.53 -9.40
CA ASP A 70 6.20 9.10 -8.33
C ASP A 70 4.96 9.71 -9.00
N LEU A 71 3.86 8.96 -9.04
CA LEU A 71 2.70 9.26 -9.88
C LEU A 71 1.40 9.23 -9.07
N PHE A 72 0.54 10.22 -9.32
CA PHE A 72 -0.85 10.17 -8.88
C PHE A 72 -1.69 9.34 -9.85
N VAL A 73 -2.23 8.22 -9.37
CA VAL A 73 -3.10 7.33 -10.13
C VAL A 73 -4.56 7.62 -9.77
N ASN A 74 -5.35 7.97 -10.78
CA ASN A 74 -6.78 8.22 -10.63
C ASN A 74 -7.55 6.89 -10.59
N LEU A 75 -8.42 6.71 -9.60
CA LEU A 75 -9.27 5.53 -9.46
C LEU A 75 -10.65 5.76 -10.08
N SER A 76 -11.29 6.86 -9.70
CA SER A 76 -12.59 7.30 -10.20
C SER A 76 -12.98 8.64 -9.58
N GLY A 77 -13.56 9.55 -10.36
CA GLY A 77 -13.94 10.87 -9.87
C GLY A 77 -12.75 11.65 -9.33
N LYS A 78 -12.81 12.06 -8.05
CA LYS A 78 -11.73 12.79 -7.37
C LYS A 78 -10.72 11.90 -6.63
N ASP A 79 -10.99 10.59 -6.56
CA ASP A 79 -10.18 9.68 -5.76
C ASP A 79 -8.91 9.28 -6.50
N LYS A 80 -7.79 9.47 -5.82
CA LYS A 80 -6.45 9.17 -6.33
C LYS A 80 -5.58 8.58 -5.23
N PHE A 81 -4.61 7.78 -5.62
CA PHE A 81 -3.53 7.33 -4.74
C PHE A 81 -2.19 7.74 -5.34
N ASN A 82 -1.17 7.83 -4.50
CA ASN A 82 0.19 8.02 -4.97
C ASN A 82 0.89 6.68 -5.12
N LEU A 83 1.52 6.46 -6.26
CA LEU A 83 2.33 5.29 -6.56
C LEU A 83 3.78 5.74 -6.72
N LYS A 84 4.64 5.27 -5.81
CA LYS A 84 6.09 5.40 -5.95
C LYS A 84 6.68 4.05 -6.25
N ALA A 85 7.52 3.95 -7.26
CA ALA A 85 8.19 2.70 -7.55
C ALA A 85 9.57 2.96 -8.13
N LYS A 86 10.49 2.10 -7.78
CA LYS A 86 11.78 1.93 -8.45
C LYS A 86 12.13 0.45 -8.38
N LYS A 87 13.17 0.04 -9.08
CA LYS A 87 13.63 -1.35 -9.04
C LYS A 87 13.75 -1.87 -7.60
N GLY A 88 13.06 -2.98 -7.31
CA GLY A 88 13.05 -3.64 -5.99
C GLY A 88 12.25 -2.95 -4.88
N ILE A 89 11.58 -1.81 -5.12
CA ILE A 89 10.78 -1.11 -4.13
C ILE A 89 9.49 -0.54 -4.75
N LEU A 90 8.35 -0.76 -4.08
CA LEU A 90 7.07 -0.18 -4.43
C LEU A 90 6.39 0.38 -3.19
N GLU A 91 5.79 1.55 -3.31
CA GLU A 91 5.04 2.23 -2.27
C GLU A 91 3.72 2.78 -2.83
N ILE A 92 2.63 2.54 -2.11
CA ILE A 92 1.30 3.07 -2.38
C ILE A 92 0.87 3.89 -1.17
N ASP A 93 0.53 5.15 -1.38
CA ASP A 93 -0.04 6.04 -0.36
C ASP A 93 -1.45 6.48 -0.76
N PHE A 94 -2.42 6.34 0.14
CA PHE A 94 -3.82 6.71 -0.09
C PHE A 94 -4.41 7.44 1.12
N ASP A 95 -4.91 8.66 0.88
CA ASP A 95 -5.60 9.49 1.88
C ASP A 95 -7.08 9.13 1.94
N LYS A 96 -7.52 8.51 3.04
CA LYS A 96 -8.91 8.10 3.24
C LYS A 96 -9.83 9.25 3.60
N ARG A 97 -9.30 10.37 4.12
CA ARG A 97 -10.13 11.49 4.60
C ARG A 97 -10.88 12.17 3.47
N ASN A 98 -10.29 12.15 2.28
CA ASN A 98 -10.79 12.84 1.10
C ASN A 98 -11.33 11.90 0.03
N SER A 99 -11.42 10.60 0.32
CA SER A 99 -11.77 9.58 -0.66
C SER A 99 -12.87 8.64 -0.21
N SER A 100 -13.52 8.01 -1.19
CA SER A 100 -14.61 7.07 -0.93
C SER A 100 -14.14 5.75 -0.33
N LEU A 101 -15.04 5.09 0.40
CA LEU A 101 -14.83 3.73 0.90
C LEU A 101 -14.58 2.73 -0.24
N GLU A 102 -15.25 2.91 -1.37
CA GLU A 102 -15.07 2.08 -2.56
C GLU A 102 -13.63 2.16 -3.10
N SER A 103 -13.09 3.38 -3.23
CA SER A 103 -11.70 3.59 -3.66
C SER A 103 -10.69 2.99 -2.69
N TYR A 104 -10.91 3.14 -1.38
CA TYR A 104 -10.09 2.46 -0.37
C TYR A 104 -10.08 0.93 -0.58
N ILE A 105 -11.25 0.32 -0.79
CA ILE A 105 -11.36 -1.12 -1.03
C ILE A 105 -10.60 -1.53 -2.30
N LYS A 106 -10.68 -0.73 -3.39
CA LYS A 106 -9.91 -0.96 -4.62
C LYS A 106 -8.40 -0.94 -4.37
N VAL A 107 -7.89 0.09 -3.69
CA VAL A 107 -6.46 0.22 -3.36
C VAL A 107 -5.99 -0.94 -2.48
N LYS A 108 -6.78 -1.30 -1.45
CA LYS A 108 -6.45 -2.43 -0.56
C LYS A 108 -6.44 -3.76 -1.30
N LYS A 109 -7.35 -3.97 -2.26
CA LYS A 109 -7.38 -5.16 -3.12
C LYS A 109 -6.16 -5.22 -4.03
N MET A 110 -5.75 -4.09 -4.60
CA MET A 110 -4.52 -3.98 -5.41
C MET A 110 -3.27 -4.30 -4.58
N ALA A 111 -3.12 -3.72 -3.38
CA ALA A 111 -2.01 -4.03 -2.48
C ALA A 111 -1.93 -5.53 -2.12
N LYS A 112 -3.07 -6.19 -1.90
CA LYS A 112 -3.14 -7.65 -1.70
C LYS A 112 -2.71 -8.43 -2.94
N GLY A 113 -3.07 -7.96 -4.13
CA GLY A 113 -2.65 -8.56 -5.40
C GLY A 113 -1.13 -8.48 -5.59
N ILE A 114 -0.54 -7.31 -5.31
CA ILE A 114 0.93 -7.10 -5.29
C ILE A 114 1.60 -8.08 -4.34
N GLN A 115 1.11 -8.16 -3.09
CA GLN A 115 1.61 -9.12 -2.11
C GLN A 115 1.58 -10.55 -2.65
N LYS A 116 0.49 -10.97 -3.29
CA LYS A 116 0.38 -12.30 -3.88
C LYS A 116 1.42 -12.52 -4.98
N GLN A 117 1.57 -11.58 -5.90
CA GLN A 117 2.55 -11.67 -7.00
C GLN A 117 3.99 -11.82 -6.49
N LEU A 118 4.32 -11.15 -5.38
CA LEU A 118 5.64 -11.18 -4.75
C LEU A 118 5.91 -12.47 -3.96
N MET A 119 4.87 -13.08 -3.39
CA MET A 119 4.95 -14.33 -2.62
C MET A 119 4.96 -15.59 -3.49
N GLU A 120 4.49 -15.50 -4.72
CA GLU A 120 4.61 -16.58 -5.71
C GLU A 120 6.10 -16.86 -6.02
N LYS A 121 6.44 -18.16 -6.12
CA LYS A 121 7.79 -18.65 -6.42
C LYS A 121 8.13 -18.47 -7.90
#